data_AF-A0A225USM9-F1
#
_entry.id   AF-A0A225USM9-F1
#
_cell.length_a   1.000
_cell.length_b   1.000
_cell.length_c   1.000
_cell.angle_alpha   90.00
_cell.angle_beta   90.00
_cell.angle_gamma   90.00
#
_symmetry.space_group_name_H-M   'P 1'
#
loop_
_entity.id
_entity.type
_entity.pdbx_description
1 polymer ?
#
loop_
_entity_poly.entity_id
_entity_poly.type
_entity_poly.pdbx_seq_one_letter_code
_entity_poly.pdbx_strand_id
1 'polypeptide(L)'
;MICNESFAFGDNDPSGNQCTTIDGSSSSKISWHTEFNWAGDNWQVKSYANAALFFTPKQVAAISSIRTTMQYIYMYDGNIIANVAYDLFTSSSVDGAVEYELMVWLAALGGAWPLTNSGKSIESVTVKGVNFNLYPGMNKNVKVFTYVAT
;
A
#
# COMPACT_ATOMS: atom_id res chain seq x y z
N MET A 1 10.39 -5.68 8.96
CA MET A 1 9.59 -5.44 10.19
C MET A 1 8.13 -5.62 9.81
N ILE A 2 7.29 -6.23 10.66
CA ILE A 2 5.83 -6.19 10.46
C ILE A 2 5.28 -5.04 11.28
N CYS A 3 4.47 -4.21 10.64
CA CYS A 3 3.82 -3.05 11.23
C CYS A 3 2.31 -3.27 11.19
N ASN A 4 1.64 -3.16 12.34
CA ASN A 4 0.18 -3.12 12.42
C ASN A 4 -0.25 -1.65 12.49
N GLU A 5 -0.21 -0.96 11.35
CA GLU A 5 -0.56 0.46 11.27
C GLU A 5 -2.07 0.61 11.15
N SER A 6 -2.68 1.25 12.14
CA SER A 6 -4.12 1.49 12.16
C SER A 6 -4.37 2.99 12.26
N PHE A 7 -5.21 3.50 11.36
CA PHE A 7 -5.52 4.92 11.23
C PHE A 7 -6.91 5.28 11.78
N ALA A 8 -7.71 4.28 12.11
CA ALA A 8 -9.13 4.45 12.43
C ALA A 8 -9.56 4.01 13.82
N PHE A 9 -8.63 3.63 14.72
CA PHE A 9 -8.99 3.39 16.12
C PHE A 9 -9.51 4.70 16.74
N GLY A 10 -10.83 4.84 16.87
CA GLY A 10 -11.48 5.92 17.62
C GLY A 10 -12.62 6.65 16.91
N ASP A 11 -12.55 6.92 15.61
CA ASP A 11 -13.42 7.95 15.00
C ASP A 11 -14.43 7.46 13.93
N ASN A 12 -14.27 6.28 13.33
CA ASN A 12 -15.17 5.82 12.24
C ASN A 12 -15.71 4.39 12.43
N ASP A 13 -14.96 3.52 13.09
CA ASP A 13 -15.45 2.19 13.49
C ASP A 13 -14.91 1.79 14.87
N PRO A 14 -15.61 2.18 15.96
CA PRO A 14 -15.19 1.89 17.33
C PRO A 14 -15.16 0.40 17.67
N SER A 15 -15.86 -0.44 16.90
CA SER A 15 -15.93 -1.90 17.08
C SER A 15 -14.93 -2.67 16.20
N GLY A 16 -14.28 -1.97 15.28
CA GLY A 16 -13.35 -2.56 14.34
C GLY A 16 -12.10 -3.09 15.03
N ASN A 17 -11.57 -4.18 14.51
CA ASN A 17 -10.37 -4.80 15.05
C ASN A 17 -9.49 -5.38 13.94
N GLN A 18 -8.21 -5.50 14.25
CA GLN A 18 -7.23 -6.11 13.37
C GLN A 18 -6.10 -6.72 14.17
N CYS A 19 -5.75 -7.95 13.82
CA CYS A 19 -4.64 -8.70 14.36
C CYS A 19 -3.68 -9.08 13.24
N THR A 20 -2.39 -8.86 13.47
CA THR A 20 -1.35 -9.15 12.49
C THR A 20 -0.29 -10.04 13.15
N THR A 21 0.03 -11.15 12.50
CA THR A 21 0.87 -12.21 13.05
C THR A 21 1.98 -12.58 12.08
N ILE A 22 3.19 -12.78 12.59
CA ILE A 22 4.31 -13.31 11.82
C ILE A 22 4.25 -14.83 11.85
N ASP A 23 4.17 -15.46 10.68
CA ASP A 23 4.20 -16.92 10.52
C ASP A 23 5.64 -17.44 10.44
N GLY A 24 6.54 -16.64 9.86
CA GLY A 24 7.93 -17.03 9.65
C GLY A 24 8.78 -15.89 9.11
N SER A 25 10.07 -15.93 9.42
CA SER A 25 11.01 -14.94 8.90
C SER A 25 12.40 -15.55 8.67
N SER A 26 13.09 -14.99 7.68
CA SER A 26 14.50 -15.26 7.38
C SER A 26 15.19 -13.94 7.02
N SER A 27 16.47 -13.99 6.65
CA SER A 27 17.23 -12.78 6.28
C SER A 27 16.67 -12.01 5.09
N SER A 28 15.91 -12.65 4.20
CA SER A 28 15.43 -12.04 2.95
C SER A 28 13.95 -12.30 2.63
N LYS A 29 13.23 -13.03 3.50
CA LYS A 29 11.82 -13.39 3.30
C LYS A 29 11.08 -13.28 4.61
N ILE A 30 9.80 -12.91 4.50
CA ILE A 30 8.86 -12.89 5.61
C ILE A 30 7.53 -13.49 5.15
N SER A 31 6.90 -14.25 6.02
CA SER A 31 5.53 -14.75 5.89
C SER A 31 4.75 -14.29 7.11
N TRP A 32 3.57 -13.74 6.86
CA TRP A 32 2.72 -13.15 7.88
C TRP A 32 1.29 -13.15 7.36
N HIS A 33 0.34 -13.04 8.27
CA HIS A 33 -1.06 -12.84 7.97
C HIS A 33 -1.62 -11.68 8.79
N THR A 34 -2.71 -11.12 8.29
CA THR A 34 -3.53 -10.17 9.03
C THR A 34 -4.98 -10.55 8.88
N GLU A 35 -5.68 -10.51 10.01
CA GLU A 35 -7.11 -10.73 10.11
C GLU A 35 -7.72 -9.43 10.60
N PHE A 36 -8.80 -8.99 9.97
CA PHE A 36 -9.47 -7.76 10.37
C PHE A 36 -10.97 -7.90 10.22
N ASN A 37 -11.67 -7.11 11.01
CA ASN A 37 -13.09 -6.84 10.86
C ASN A 37 -13.27 -5.33 10.97
N TRP A 38 -13.58 -4.70 9.84
CA TRP A 38 -13.76 -3.27 9.72
C TRP A 38 -15.15 -2.97 9.13
N ALA A 39 -15.79 -1.96 9.68
CA ALA A 39 -17.03 -1.35 9.25
C ALA A 39 -16.83 0.19 9.11
N GLY A 40 -17.92 0.94 9.13
CA GLY A 40 -17.91 2.40 8.98
C GLY A 40 -17.85 2.85 7.52
N ASP A 41 -17.26 4.02 7.25
CA ASP A 41 -17.19 4.60 5.92
C ASP A 41 -16.38 3.73 4.93
N ASN A 42 -16.99 3.36 3.80
CA ASN A 42 -16.38 2.58 2.73
C ASN A 42 -15.17 3.25 2.07
N TRP A 43 -15.05 4.57 2.18
CA TRP A 43 -14.02 5.35 1.48
C TRP A 43 -12.86 5.79 2.38
N GLN A 44 -12.94 5.51 3.68
CA GLN A 44 -11.84 5.76 4.60
C GLN A 44 -11.01 4.49 4.83
N VAL A 45 -9.72 4.56 4.49
CA VAL A 45 -8.75 3.52 4.84
C VAL A 45 -8.66 3.39 6.37
N LYS A 46 -8.81 2.16 6.88
CA LYS A 46 -8.79 1.89 8.33
C LYS A 46 -7.39 1.57 8.85
N SER A 47 -6.57 0.93 8.02
CA SER A 47 -5.24 0.44 8.39
C SER A 47 -4.39 0.15 7.16
N TYR A 48 -3.09 -0.04 7.40
CA TYR A 48 -2.12 -0.51 6.42
C TYR A 48 -1.12 -1.46 7.09
N ALA A 49 -1.60 -2.65 7.48
CA ALA A 49 -0.71 -3.70 7.97
C ALA A 49 0.28 -4.07 6.86
N ASN A 50 1.58 -3.96 7.16
CA ASN A 50 2.61 -4.04 6.13
C ASN A 50 3.91 -4.69 6.64
N ALA A 51 4.75 -5.10 5.68
CA ALA A 51 6.10 -5.57 5.92
C ALA A 51 7.12 -4.54 5.44
N ALA A 52 7.55 -3.64 6.32
CA ALA A 52 8.54 -2.62 6.01
C ALA A 52 9.97 -3.20 5.93
N LEU A 53 10.67 -2.88 4.83
CA LEU A 53 12.10 -3.16 4.69
C LEU A 53 12.89 -2.18 5.56
N PHE A 54 13.84 -2.71 6.34
CA PHE A 54 14.83 -1.87 7.03
C PHE A 54 16.06 -1.71 6.16
N PHE A 55 16.36 -0.48 5.75
CA PHE A 55 17.49 -0.17 4.88
C PHE A 55 17.98 1.26 5.12
N THR A 56 19.23 1.53 4.76
CA THR A 56 19.74 2.91 4.69
C THR A 56 19.15 3.61 3.47
N PRO A 57 18.48 4.76 3.62
CA PRO A 57 17.92 5.50 2.50
C PRO A 57 18.96 5.77 1.40
N LYS A 58 18.53 5.65 0.15
CA LYS A 58 19.37 5.86 -1.03
C LYS A 58 18.71 6.82 -2.00
N GLN A 59 19.51 7.63 -2.66
CA GLN A 59 19.04 8.41 -3.81
C GLN A 59 18.56 7.46 -4.91
N VAL A 60 17.41 7.76 -5.50
CA VAL A 60 16.81 6.95 -6.57
C VAL A 60 17.79 6.70 -7.72
N ALA A 61 18.57 7.72 -8.09
CA ALA A 61 19.59 7.63 -9.14
C ALA A 61 20.72 6.62 -8.84
N ALA A 62 20.93 6.27 -7.57
CA ALA A 62 21.93 5.29 -7.15
C ALA A 62 21.37 3.85 -7.02
N ILE A 63 20.07 3.65 -7.25
CA ILE A 63 19.41 2.35 -7.14
C ILE A 63 19.45 1.64 -8.50
N SER A 64 20.20 0.54 -8.59
CA SER A 64 20.26 -0.29 -9.80
C SER A 64 19.09 -1.28 -9.91
N SER A 65 18.56 -1.76 -8.79
CA SER A 65 17.41 -2.67 -8.76
C SER A 65 16.74 -2.71 -7.39
N ILE A 66 15.43 -2.91 -7.37
CA ILE A 66 14.63 -3.27 -6.19
C ILE A 66 13.93 -4.59 -6.55
N ARG A 67 14.58 -5.72 -6.27
CA ARG A 67 14.01 -7.04 -6.56
C ARG A 67 13.01 -7.40 -5.47
N THR A 68 11.80 -7.77 -5.85
CA THR A 68 10.75 -8.17 -4.93
C THR A 68 10.00 -9.39 -5.45
N THR A 69 9.38 -10.13 -4.55
CA THR A 69 8.41 -11.19 -4.84
C THR A 69 7.39 -11.16 -3.73
N MET A 70 6.11 -11.07 -4.09
CA MET A 70 5.01 -11.16 -3.15
C MET A 70 4.06 -12.25 -3.63
N GLN A 71 3.83 -13.24 -2.78
CA GLN A 71 2.82 -14.27 -2.96
C GLN A 71 1.86 -14.11 -1.81
N TYR A 72 0.56 -14.04 -2.11
CA TYR A 72 -0.46 -13.83 -1.11
C TYR A 72 -1.73 -14.57 -1.51
N ILE A 73 -2.52 -14.91 -0.49
CA ILE A 73 -3.89 -15.36 -0.64
C ILE A 73 -4.75 -14.38 0.14
N TYR A 74 -5.83 -13.91 -0.48
CA TYR A 74 -6.79 -13.02 0.16
C TYR A 74 -8.14 -13.74 0.23
N MET A 75 -8.66 -13.93 1.44
CA MET A 75 -10.00 -14.51 1.62
C MET A 75 -11.03 -13.41 1.38
N TYR A 76 -11.63 -13.42 0.19
CA TYR A 76 -12.62 -12.44 -0.21
C TYR A 76 -14.04 -12.97 -0.03
N ASP A 77 -14.85 -12.29 0.78
CA ASP A 77 -16.23 -12.66 1.09
C ASP A 77 -17.27 -11.99 0.15
N GLY A 78 -16.81 -11.14 -0.77
CA GLY A 78 -17.67 -10.34 -1.67
C GLY A 78 -17.98 -8.93 -1.17
N ASN A 79 -17.74 -8.63 0.11
CA ASN A 79 -18.10 -7.34 0.73
C ASN A 79 -16.87 -6.51 1.12
N ILE A 80 -15.68 -7.11 1.19
CA ILE A 80 -14.45 -6.41 1.55
C ILE A 80 -14.03 -5.38 0.48
N ILE A 81 -13.80 -4.14 0.90
CA ILE A 81 -13.16 -3.10 0.09
C ILE A 81 -11.72 -2.95 0.56
N ALA A 82 -10.77 -3.47 -0.23
CA ALA A 82 -9.36 -3.46 0.15
C ALA A 82 -8.45 -3.45 -1.09
N ASN A 83 -7.19 -3.06 -0.89
CA ASN A 83 -6.15 -3.28 -1.88
C ASN A 83 -5.09 -4.24 -1.33
N VAL A 84 -4.23 -4.72 -2.22
CA VAL A 84 -2.94 -5.32 -1.87
C VAL A 84 -1.88 -4.52 -2.62
N ALA A 85 -0.99 -3.85 -1.90
CA ALA A 85 -0.11 -2.86 -2.50
C ALA A 85 1.30 -2.85 -1.92
N TYR A 86 2.28 -2.50 -2.75
CA TYR A 86 3.53 -1.88 -2.28
C TYR A 86 3.30 -0.39 -2.06
N ASP A 87 4.00 0.17 -1.09
CA ASP A 87 3.99 1.60 -0.79
C ASP A 87 5.42 2.08 -0.53
N LEU A 88 5.81 3.15 -1.22
CA LEU A 88 7.18 3.67 -1.25
C LEU A 88 7.15 5.18 -1.08
N PHE A 89 8.06 5.70 -0.27
CA PHE A 89 8.16 7.13 0.00
C PHE A 89 9.50 7.70 -0.46
N THR A 90 9.49 8.94 -0.94
CA THR A 90 10.71 9.68 -1.27
C THR A 90 10.68 11.09 -0.69
N SER A 91 11.88 11.60 -0.43
CA SER A 91 12.15 12.92 0.11
C SER A 91 13.45 13.44 -0.49
N SER A 92 13.58 14.76 -0.61
CA SER A 92 14.80 15.43 -1.04
C SER A 92 15.98 15.26 -0.07
N SER A 93 15.74 14.84 1.17
CA SER A 93 16.79 14.52 2.15
C SER A 93 16.40 13.34 3.05
N VAL A 94 17.41 12.68 3.65
CA VAL A 94 17.23 11.46 4.45
C VAL A 94 16.26 11.67 5.63
N ASP A 95 16.36 12.84 6.27
CA ASP A 95 15.54 13.21 7.44
C ASP A 95 14.46 14.27 7.07
N GLY A 96 14.25 14.52 5.77
CA GLY A 96 13.29 15.49 5.28
C GLY A 96 11.86 14.95 5.30
N ALA A 97 10.89 15.87 5.22
CA ALA A 97 9.49 15.50 5.03
C ALA A 97 9.30 14.69 3.74
N VAL A 98 8.37 13.74 3.77
CA VAL A 98 7.96 13.00 2.57
C VAL A 98 7.38 13.97 1.54
N GLU A 99 7.83 13.86 0.30
CA GLU A 99 7.38 14.70 -0.83
C GLU A 99 6.57 13.89 -1.85
N TYR A 100 6.95 12.63 -2.06
CA TYR A 100 6.24 11.72 -2.96
C TYR A 100 5.97 10.38 -2.32
N GLU A 101 4.82 9.82 -2.68
CA GLU A 101 4.37 8.47 -2.38
C GLU A 101 4.12 7.75 -3.70
N LEU A 102 4.68 6.55 -3.83
CA LEU A 102 4.48 5.66 -4.96
C LEU A 102 3.84 4.36 -4.47
N MET A 103 2.60 4.14 -4.88
CA MET A 103 1.90 2.90 -4.59
C MET A 103 1.82 2.00 -5.83
N VAL A 104 2.01 0.70 -5.65
CA VAL A 104 1.81 -0.31 -6.69
C VAL A 104 0.81 -1.33 -6.20
N TRP A 105 -0.45 -1.18 -6.63
CA TRP A 105 -1.56 -2.04 -6.24
C TRP A 105 -1.59 -3.28 -7.15
N LEU A 106 -1.40 -4.44 -6.54
CA LEU A 106 -1.51 -5.74 -7.19
C LEU A 106 -2.95 -6.26 -7.24
N ALA A 107 -3.83 -5.74 -6.37
CA ALA A 107 -5.25 -6.02 -6.38
C ALA A 107 -6.04 -4.80 -5.88
N ALA A 108 -7.23 -4.62 -6.45
CA ALA A 108 -8.26 -3.70 -5.96
C ALA A 108 -9.56 -4.51 -5.81
N LEU A 109 -9.93 -4.82 -4.57
CA LEU A 109 -11.05 -5.68 -4.19
C LEU A 109 -12.26 -4.82 -3.78
N GLY A 110 -13.47 -5.30 -4.11
CA GLY A 110 -14.73 -4.65 -3.69
C GLY A 110 -14.91 -3.21 -4.16
N GLY A 111 -14.21 -2.78 -5.20
CA GLY A 111 -14.26 -1.39 -5.69
C GLY A 111 -13.32 -0.43 -4.98
N ALA A 112 -12.28 -0.93 -4.29
CA ALA A 112 -11.21 -0.10 -3.75
C ALA A 112 -10.64 0.83 -4.84
N TRP A 113 -10.43 2.09 -4.48
CA TRP A 113 -10.10 3.13 -5.45
C TRP A 113 -8.87 3.95 -5.02
N PRO A 114 -7.91 4.22 -5.93
CA PRO A 114 -6.71 4.97 -5.58
C PRO A 114 -7.02 6.44 -5.33
N LEU A 115 -6.15 7.12 -4.57
CA LEU A 115 -6.23 8.57 -4.42
C LEU A 115 -5.97 9.24 -5.77
N THR A 116 -6.94 10.02 -6.24
CA THR A 116 -6.82 10.74 -7.51
C THR A 116 -7.54 12.08 -7.50
N ASN A 117 -6.95 13.09 -8.15
CA ASN A 117 -7.59 14.39 -8.29
C ASN A 117 -8.67 14.42 -9.40
N SER A 118 -8.55 13.57 -10.42
CA SER A 118 -9.40 13.62 -11.62
C SER A 118 -10.45 12.50 -11.69
N GLY A 119 -10.31 11.46 -10.84
CA GLY A 119 -11.12 10.25 -10.94
C GLY A 119 -10.74 9.34 -12.12
N LYS A 120 -9.68 9.67 -12.88
CA LYS A 120 -9.28 8.95 -14.09
C LYS A 120 -7.78 8.69 -14.09
N SER A 121 -7.38 7.58 -14.71
CA SER A 121 -5.98 7.32 -14.99
C SER A 121 -5.46 8.34 -16.00
N ILE A 122 -4.19 8.72 -15.86
CA ILE A 122 -3.51 9.60 -16.81
C ILE A 122 -2.78 8.80 -17.90
N GLU A 123 -2.46 7.55 -17.61
CA GLU A 123 -1.67 6.69 -18.49
C GLU A 123 -1.92 5.22 -18.15
N SER A 124 -1.70 4.35 -19.14
CA SER A 124 -1.56 2.90 -18.95
C SER A 124 -0.12 2.50 -19.25
N VAL A 125 0.52 1.83 -18.30
CA VAL A 125 1.94 1.45 -18.39
C VAL A 125 2.11 -0.06 -18.20
N THR A 126 3.06 -0.65 -18.93
CA THR A 126 3.44 -2.05 -18.74
C THR A 126 4.78 -2.13 -18.03
N VAL A 127 4.81 -2.71 -16.83
CA VAL A 127 6.03 -2.88 -16.04
C VAL A 127 6.27 -4.37 -15.82
N LYS A 128 7.39 -4.89 -16.33
CA LYS A 128 7.78 -6.31 -16.20
C LYS A 128 6.67 -7.30 -16.62
N GLY A 129 5.85 -6.93 -17.61
CA GLY A 129 4.78 -7.76 -18.16
C GLY A 129 3.43 -7.63 -17.47
N VAL A 130 3.31 -6.77 -16.45
CA VAL A 130 2.03 -6.43 -15.81
C VAL A 130 1.57 -5.06 -16.30
N ASN A 131 0.30 -4.97 -16.69
CA ASN A 131 -0.32 -3.71 -17.09
C ASN A 131 -0.88 -3.00 -15.87
N PHE A 132 -0.66 -1.69 -15.81
CA PHE A 132 -1.15 -0.81 -14.76
C PHE A 132 -1.79 0.43 -15.35
N ASN A 133 -2.84 0.91 -14.71
CA ASN A 133 -3.32 2.28 -14.89
C ASN A 133 -2.69 3.17 -13.82
N LEU A 134 -2.12 4.31 -14.24
CA LEU A 134 -1.47 5.28 -13.36
C LEU A 134 -2.44 6.40 -12.95
N TYR A 135 -2.55 6.63 -11.65
CA TYR A 135 -3.40 7.64 -11.04
C TYR A 135 -2.58 8.61 -10.18
N PRO A 136 -2.57 9.93 -10.50
CA PRO A 136 -1.98 10.94 -9.65
C PRO A 136 -3.01 11.49 -8.66
N GLY A 137 -2.57 11.72 -7.42
CA GLY A 137 -3.33 12.28 -6.32
C GLY A 137 -2.49 13.21 -5.44
N MET A 138 -3.15 13.84 -4.47
CA MET A 138 -2.51 14.69 -3.44
C MET A 138 -3.03 14.32 -2.05
N ASN A 139 -2.14 13.95 -1.15
CA ASN A 139 -2.42 13.76 0.27
C ASN A 139 -1.71 14.85 1.07
N LYS A 140 -2.44 15.90 1.46
CA LYS A 140 -1.87 17.14 2.02
C LYS A 140 -0.79 17.70 1.08
N ASN A 141 0.47 17.68 1.51
CA ASN A 141 1.62 18.17 0.73
C ASN A 141 2.38 17.05 0.01
N VAL A 142 1.93 15.80 0.10
CA VAL A 142 2.56 14.65 -0.55
C VAL A 142 1.88 14.39 -1.90
N LYS A 143 2.67 14.28 -2.96
CA LYS A 143 2.17 13.87 -4.28
C LYS A 143 2.17 12.35 -4.38
N VAL A 144 1.00 11.78 -4.62
CA VAL A 144 0.79 10.33 -4.65
C VAL A 144 0.66 9.86 -6.09
N PHE A 145 1.41 8.83 -6.47
CA PHE A 145 1.30 8.14 -7.75
C PHE A 145 0.95 6.68 -7.51
N THR A 146 -0.25 6.27 -7.92
CA THR A 146 -0.72 4.91 -7.73
C THR A 146 -0.83 4.17 -9.06
N TYR A 147 -0.10 3.07 -9.17
CA TYR A 147 -0.18 2.12 -10.29
C TYR A 147 -1.14 1.00 -9.90
N VAL A 148 -2.31 0.91 -10.55
CA VAL A 148 -3.31 -0.13 -10.27
C VAL A 148 -3.29 -1.18 -11.36
N ALA A 149 -3.00 -2.44 -10.99
CA ALA A 149 -2.95 -3.55 -11.95
C ALA A 149 -4.31 -3.77 -12.63
N THR A 150 -4.28 -4.12 -13.93
CA THR A 150 -5.46 -4.34 -14.79
C THR A 150 -5.46 -5.71 -15.42
#